data_AF-A0A2N0ZFA9-F1
#
_entry.id   AF-A0A2N0ZFA9-F1
#
_cell.length_a   1.000
_cell.length_b   1.000
_cell.length_c   1.000
_cell.angle_alpha   90.00
_cell.angle_beta   90.00
_cell.angle_gamma   90.00
#
_symmetry.space_group_name_H-M   'P 1'
#
loop_
_entity.id
_entity.type
_entity.pdbx_description
1 polymer ?
#
loop_
_entity_poly.entity_id
_entity_poly.type
_entity_poly.pdbx_seq_one_letter_code
_entity_poly.pdbx_strand_id
1 'polypeptide(L)'
;MKVRDIYISFNDVESRNQQRNRWNQTREACDYWLKNTIDENVKKFEKALIIGAGACNDFSLEKIVNMFDSTVIIDYDQSSMLQATKELSEENREKVKIVSGDFTGVIEQQIEYLKKIFNEDGFTSLIKQTEKFRDGLPKYFENNLSISLDNEFDFIFVDSITTQLFPPAFFIGVFSDVDDQFLSEHFKKINEVALTTNNRILIPFFRTIKRALVKEGVVAVSSDLFEINSKNRKYLNKNFGGLYKISLDILKNKELLMELKQYQLSGSIFEIERLISKKNIGLQKTYHFASWPWDFNEEKQYVTVGTSFIKK
;
A
#
# COMPACT_ATOMS: atom_id res chain seq x y z
N MET A 1 12.85 6.94 18.35
CA MET A 1 12.74 6.95 16.88
C MET A 1 11.30 7.26 16.54
N LYS A 2 11.05 8.23 15.66
CA LYS A 2 9.67 8.57 15.28
C LYS A 2 9.10 7.53 14.33
N VAL A 3 7.79 7.33 14.34
CA VAL A 3 7.10 6.37 13.44
C VAL A 3 7.26 6.77 11.97
N ARG A 4 7.43 8.06 11.69
CA ARG A 4 7.75 8.54 10.34
C ARG A 4 9.17 8.21 9.92
N ASP A 5 10.13 8.36 10.84
CA ASP A 5 11.52 7.95 10.60
C ASP A 5 11.59 6.45 10.34
N ILE A 6 10.67 5.64 10.87
CA ILE A 6 10.61 4.20 10.62
C ILE A 6 10.32 3.89 9.14
N TYR A 7 9.31 4.52 8.53
CA TYR A 7 9.00 4.26 7.11
C TYR A 7 10.06 4.84 6.17
N ILE A 8 10.62 6.01 6.48
CA ILE A 8 11.71 6.58 5.70
C ILE A 8 12.97 5.71 5.84
N SER A 9 13.37 5.34 7.06
CA SER A 9 14.56 4.51 7.31
C SER A 9 14.41 3.09 6.79
N PHE A 10 13.20 2.52 6.75
CA PHE A 10 12.98 1.24 6.08
C PHE A 10 13.31 1.30 4.60
N ASN A 11 13.14 2.47 3.97
CA ASN A 11 13.40 2.70 2.56
C ASN A 11 14.80 3.28 2.29
N ASP A 12 15.56 3.68 3.31
CA ASP A 12 16.86 4.36 3.19
C ASP A 12 18.06 3.41 3.44
N VAL A 13 17.94 2.16 3.01
CA VAL A 13 18.95 1.11 3.28
C VAL A 13 20.07 1.13 2.23
N GLU A 14 19.80 1.66 1.03
CA GLU A 14 20.70 1.62 -0.13
C GLU A 14 20.54 2.86 -1.01
N SER A 15 21.55 3.15 -1.83
CA SER A 15 21.39 4.20 -2.83
C SER A 15 20.25 3.86 -3.81
N ARG A 16 19.52 4.89 -4.26
CA ARG A 16 18.43 4.75 -5.23
C ARG A 16 18.79 3.88 -6.45
N ASN A 17 19.99 4.03 -7.00
CA ASN A 17 20.43 3.25 -8.15
C ASN A 17 20.58 1.74 -7.83
N GLN A 18 21.07 1.40 -6.63
CA GLN A 18 21.17 0.02 -6.18
C GLN A 18 19.78 -0.59 -6.00
N GLN A 19 18.86 0.14 -5.37
CA GLN A 19 17.46 -0.28 -5.22
C GLN A 19 16.80 -0.53 -6.57
N ARG A 20 16.91 0.42 -7.52
CA ARG A 20 16.35 0.27 -8.87
C ARG A 20 16.91 -0.94 -9.62
N ASN A 21 18.20 -1.22 -9.46
CA ASN A 21 18.82 -2.39 -10.08
C ASN A 21 18.31 -3.69 -9.44
N ARG A 22 18.20 -3.76 -8.11
CA ARG A 22 17.64 -4.93 -7.42
C ARG A 22 16.18 -5.15 -7.83
N TRP A 23 15.40 -4.08 -7.90
CA TRP A 23 13.97 -4.14 -8.18
C TRP A 23 13.65 -4.17 -9.68
N ASN A 24 14.63 -4.36 -10.57
CA ASN A 24 14.37 -4.29 -12.01
C ASN A 24 13.32 -5.31 -12.47
N GLN A 25 13.38 -6.56 -11.98
CA GLN A 25 12.39 -7.58 -12.31
C GLN A 25 10.99 -7.25 -11.75
N THR A 26 10.93 -6.75 -10.52
CA THR A 26 9.70 -6.26 -9.88
C THR A 26 9.08 -5.14 -10.70
N ARG A 27 9.91 -4.16 -11.11
CA ARG A 27 9.51 -3.01 -11.92
C ARG A 27 9.00 -3.43 -13.29
N GLU A 28 9.69 -4.33 -13.97
CA GLU A 28 9.25 -4.86 -15.26
C GLU A 28 7.89 -5.59 -15.17
N ALA A 29 7.68 -6.38 -14.12
CA ALA A 29 6.42 -7.07 -13.89
C ALA A 29 5.27 -6.11 -13.57
N CYS A 30 5.52 -5.11 -12.71
CA CYS A 30 4.54 -4.07 -12.38
C CYS A 30 4.20 -3.23 -13.62
N ASP A 31 5.21 -2.78 -14.38
CA ASP A 31 5.02 -2.03 -15.62
C ASP A 31 4.20 -2.82 -16.65
N TYR A 32 4.49 -4.11 -16.82
CA TYR A 32 3.75 -4.97 -17.74
C TYR A 32 2.27 -5.09 -17.33
N TRP A 33 2.02 -5.31 -16.03
CA TRP A 33 0.66 -5.39 -15.51
C TRP A 33 -0.10 -4.07 -15.60
N LEU A 34 0.55 -2.94 -15.27
CA LEU A 34 -0.03 -1.60 -15.39
C LEU A 34 -0.37 -1.27 -16.84
N LYS A 35 0.56 -1.54 -17.77
CA LYS A 35 0.34 -1.31 -19.21
C LYS A 35 -0.89 -2.07 -19.71
N ASN A 36 -0.97 -3.38 -19.44
CA ASN A 36 -2.13 -4.18 -19.87
C ASN A 36 -3.44 -3.68 -19.22
N THR A 37 -3.38 -3.32 -17.93
CA THR A 37 -4.54 -2.76 -17.22
C THR A 37 -5.03 -1.48 -17.88
N ILE A 38 -4.11 -0.57 -18.21
CA ILE A 38 -4.42 0.71 -18.82
C ILE A 38 -4.97 0.48 -20.24
N ASP A 39 -4.23 -0.24 -21.10
CA ASP A 39 -4.60 -0.44 -22.51
C ASP A 39 -5.99 -1.08 -22.68
N GLU A 40 -6.36 -2.01 -21.81
CA GLU A 40 -7.63 -2.74 -21.94
C GLU A 40 -8.83 -1.97 -21.35
N ASN A 41 -8.61 -1.19 -20.28
CA ASN A 41 -9.71 -0.66 -19.47
C ASN A 41 -9.86 0.86 -19.56
N VAL A 42 -8.77 1.60 -19.74
CA VAL A 42 -8.80 3.07 -19.79
C VAL A 42 -9.25 3.52 -21.19
N LYS A 43 -10.25 4.40 -21.24
CA LYS A 43 -10.85 4.88 -22.50
C LYS A 43 -10.38 6.28 -22.89
N LYS A 44 -10.03 7.07 -21.89
CA LYS A 44 -9.54 8.43 -22.02
C LYS A 44 -8.20 8.52 -21.31
N PHE A 45 -7.25 9.18 -21.95
CA PHE A 45 -5.86 9.23 -21.52
C PHE A 45 -5.52 10.66 -21.06
N GLU A 46 -6.47 11.34 -20.40
CA GLU A 46 -6.32 12.76 -20.06
C GLU A 46 -5.58 12.92 -18.73
N LYS A 47 -6.02 12.18 -17.69
CA LYS A 47 -5.48 12.38 -16.34
C LYS A 47 -5.28 11.10 -15.55
N ALA A 48 -4.05 10.92 -15.09
CA ALA A 48 -3.66 9.88 -14.14
C ALA A 48 -3.38 10.42 -12.74
N LEU A 49 -3.59 9.59 -11.73
CA LEU A 49 -3.20 9.83 -10.35
C LEU A 49 -2.43 8.62 -9.81
N ILE A 50 -1.30 8.86 -9.15
CA ILE A 50 -0.52 7.85 -8.45
C ILE A 50 -0.54 8.19 -6.95
N ILE A 51 -0.98 7.24 -6.12
CA ILE A 51 -1.09 7.38 -4.67
C ILE A 51 -0.09 6.43 -4.01
N GLY A 52 0.73 6.95 -3.09
CA GLY A 52 1.83 6.20 -2.51
C GLY A 52 3.05 6.14 -3.43
N ALA A 53 3.29 7.20 -4.20
CA ALA A 53 4.29 7.20 -5.27
C ALA A 53 5.73 7.04 -4.77
N GLY A 54 6.01 7.43 -3.52
CA GLY A 54 7.34 7.43 -2.93
C GLY A 54 8.42 7.92 -3.90
N ALA A 55 9.39 7.06 -4.17
CA ALA A 55 10.50 7.33 -5.09
C ALA A 55 10.28 6.73 -6.50
N CYS A 56 9.14 6.08 -6.77
CA CYS A 56 8.84 5.38 -8.02
C CYS A 56 9.95 4.41 -8.46
N ASN A 57 10.38 3.53 -7.55
CA ASN A 57 11.47 2.56 -7.81
C ASN A 57 10.95 1.18 -8.25
N ASP A 58 9.71 0.88 -7.90
CA ASP A 58 8.93 -0.33 -8.13
C ASP A 58 8.05 -0.28 -9.40
N PHE A 59 7.98 0.88 -10.06
CA PHE A 59 7.40 1.05 -11.40
C PHE A 59 8.15 2.15 -12.18
N SER A 60 7.94 2.22 -13.50
CA SER A 60 8.52 3.25 -14.36
C SER A 60 7.57 4.45 -14.50
N LEU A 61 7.81 5.50 -13.70
CA LEU A 61 7.02 6.75 -13.77
C LEU A 61 6.89 7.30 -15.19
N GLU A 62 8.00 7.30 -15.96
CA GLU A 62 8.02 7.78 -17.34
C GLU A 62 7.01 7.05 -18.25
N LYS A 63 6.82 5.73 -18.07
CA LYS A 63 5.87 4.97 -18.89
C LYS A 63 4.44 5.42 -18.64
N ILE A 64 4.08 5.70 -17.39
CA ILE A 64 2.74 6.23 -17.06
C ILE A 64 2.60 7.66 -17.59
N VAL A 65 3.57 8.53 -17.32
CA VAL A 65 3.50 9.94 -17.74
C VAL A 65 3.39 10.08 -19.27
N ASN A 66 4.06 9.22 -20.04
CA ASN A 66 3.95 9.20 -21.49
C ASN A 66 2.56 8.80 -22.01
N MET A 67 1.76 8.10 -21.21
CA MET A 67 0.44 7.64 -21.61
C MET A 67 -0.67 8.65 -21.34
N PHE A 68 -0.45 9.67 -20.50
CA PHE A 68 -1.50 10.62 -20.09
C PHE A 68 -1.11 12.06 -20.34
N ASP A 69 -2.09 12.91 -20.67
CA ASP A 69 -1.86 14.35 -20.87
C ASP A 69 -1.36 15.04 -19.59
N SER A 70 -1.81 14.56 -18.43
CA SER A 70 -1.33 15.01 -17.13
C SER A 70 -1.30 13.89 -16.09
N THR A 71 -0.33 13.94 -15.18
CA THR A 71 -0.18 12.97 -14.09
C THR A 71 -0.03 13.69 -12.76
N VAL A 72 -0.85 13.32 -11.78
CA VAL A 72 -0.69 13.77 -10.38
C VAL A 72 0.00 12.65 -9.61
N ILE A 73 1.07 12.96 -8.88
CA ILE A 73 1.68 12.02 -7.94
C ILE A 73 1.53 12.53 -6.52
N ILE A 74 1.15 11.62 -5.61
CA ILE A 74 0.90 11.95 -4.21
C ILE A 74 1.60 10.94 -3.31
N ASP A 75 2.35 11.49 -2.37
CA ASP A 75 3.00 10.80 -1.28
C ASP A 75 3.22 11.78 -0.13
N TYR A 76 3.50 11.29 1.07
CA TYR A 76 3.92 12.16 2.17
C TYR A 76 5.36 12.64 1.94
N ASP A 77 6.22 11.79 1.37
CA ASP A 77 7.62 12.12 1.09
C ASP A 77 7.76 12.86 -0.24
N GLN A 78 7.55 14.16 -0.17
CA GLN A 78 7.73 15.06 -1.30
C GLN A 78 9.16 15.02 -1.87
N SER A 79 10.16 14.75 -1.03
CA SER A 79 11.56 14.75 -1.47
C SER A 79 11.86 13.57 -2.41
N SER A 80 11.34 12.38 -2.08
CA SER A 80 11.43 11.20 -2.94
C SER A 80 10.71 11.39 -4.27
N MET A 81 9.51 11.98 -4.27
CA MET A 81 8.79 12.30 -5.51
C MET A 81 9.52 13.32 -6.38
N LEU A 82 10.12 14.35 -5.77
CA LEU A 82 10.95 15.33 -6.47
C LEU A 82 12.20 14.68 -7.07
N GLN A 83 12.77 13.68 -6.40
CA GLN A 83 13.90 12.94 -6.95
C GLN A 83 13.48 12.09 -8.16
N ALA A 84 12.35 11.39 -8.07
CA ALA A 84 11.83 10.56 -9.16
C ALA A 84 11.53 11.37 -10.43
N THR A 85 10.96 12.57 -10.28
CA THR A 85 10.59 13.44 -11.42
C THR A 85 11.79 14.12 -12.11
N LYS A 86 12.95 14.20 -11.46
CA LYS A 86 14.19 14.72 -12.08
C LYS A 86 14.72 13.83 -13.21
N GLU A 87 14.38 12.54 -13.19
CA GLU A 87 14.77 11.59 -14.24
C GLU A 87 13.93 11.72 -15.51
N LEU A 88 12.78 12.41 -15.44
CA LEU A 88 11.92 12.66 -16.59
C LEU A 88 12.54 13.72 -17.51
N SER A 89 12.22 13.60 -18.81
CA SER A 89 12.41 14.68 -19.78
C SER A 89 11.69 15.96 -19.32
N GLU A 90 12.12 17.11 -19.82
CA GLU A 90 11.50 18.40 -19.50
C GLU A 90 10.00 18.40 -19.84
N GLU A 91 9.64 17.93 -21.03
CA GLU A 91 8.24 17.80 -21.48
C GLU A 91 7.41 16.92 -20.52
N ASN A 92 7.94 15.76 -20.10
CA ASN A 92 7.21 14.89 -19.18
C ASN A 92 7.14 15.47 -17.77
N ARG A 93 8.14 16.22 -17.35
CA ARG A 93 8.14 16.88 -16.04
C ARG A 93 7.06 17.95 -15.95
N GLU A 94 6.78 18.67 -17.02
CA GLU A 94 5.70 19.67 -17.08
C GLU A 94 4.30 19.05 -16.95
N LYS A 95 4.13 17.80 -17.36
CA LYS A 95 2.89 17.03 -17.21
C LYS A 95 2.64 16.54 -15.78
N VAL A 96 3.66 16.58 -14.91
CA VAL A 96 3.60 16.01 -13.55
C VAL A 96 3.33 17.07 -12.49
N LYS A 97 2.23 16.90 -11.75
CA LYS A 97 1.93 17.66 -10.52
C LYS A 97 2.27 16.83 -9.29
N ILE A 98 3.17 17.34 -8.46
CA ILE A 98 3.52 16.74 -7.17
C ILE A 98 2.63 17.32 -6.08
N VAL A 99 2.03 16.47 -5.27
CA VAL A 99 1.21 16.86 -4.12
C VAL A 99 1.72 16.12 -2.89
N SER A 100 2.04 16.84 -1.82
CA SER A 100 2.31 16.20 -0.52
C SER A 100 0.99 15.92 0.19
N GLY A 101 0.79 14.68 0.63
CA GLY A 101 -0.43 14.28 1.34
C GLY A 101 -0.26 12.97 2.10
N ASP A 102 -0.87 12.89 3.28
CA ASP A 102 -0.88 11.67 4.11
C ASP A 102 -2.21 10.93 3.94
N PHE A 103 -2.19 9.85 3.17
CA PHE A 103 -3.32 8.94 2.98
C PHE A 103 -3.36 7.80 4.00
N THR A 104 -2.33 7.69 4.85
CA THR A 104 -2.25 6.56 5.78
C THR A 104 -3.26 6.70 6.92
N GLY A 105 -3.65 7.94 7.23
CA GLY A 105 -4.42 8.26 8.43
C GLY A 105 -3.65 7.98 9.73
N VAL A 106 -2.39 7.57 9.62
CA VAL A 106 -1.49 7.29 10.74
C VAL A 106 -0.76 8.57 11.08
N ILE A 107 -1.40 9.35 11.93
CA ILE A 107 -0.76 10.55 12.48
C ILE A 107 0.28 10.05 13.48
N GLU A 108 1.55 10.35 13.25
CA GLU A 108 2.68 10.06 14.14
C GLU A 108 2.34 10.35 15.62
N GLN A 109 1.75 11.52 15.87
CA GLN A 109 1.28 11.96 17.18
C GLN A 109 0.27 10.99 17.82
N GLN A 110 -0.59 10.36 17.02
CA GLN A 110 -1.54 9.37 17.50
C GLN A 110 -0.83 8.11 17.95
N ILE A 111 0.18 7.63 17.22
CA ILE A 111 0.94 6.44 17.63
C ILE A 111 1.77 6.72 18.89
N GLU A 112 2.41 7.89 18.96
CA GLU A 112 3.12 8.32 20.17
C GLU A 112 2.19 8.41 21.38
N TYR A 113 0.98 8.96 21.20
CA TYR A 113 -0.05 8.99 22.23
C TYR A 113 -0.46 7.56 22.65
N LEU A 114 -0.67 6.64 21.72
CA LEU A 114 -0.99 5.25 22.03
C LEU A 114 0.17 4.56 22.78
N LYS A 115 1.42 4.80 22.40
CA LYS A 115 2.61 4.30 23.14
C LYS A 115 2.62 4.82 24.58
N LYS A 116 2.34 6.11 24.76
CA LYS A 116 2.26 6.72 26.10
C LYS A 116 1.17 6.06 26.96
N ILE A 117 -0.04 5.89 26.42
CA ILE A 117 -1.14 5.22 27.12
C ILE A 117 -0.77 3.78 27.48
N PHE A 118 -0.09 3.05 26.59
CA PHE A 118 0.37 1.70 26.90
C PHE A 118 1.33 1.66 28.08
N ASN A 119 2.31 2.57 28.10
CA ASN A 119 3.33 2.65 29.15
C ASN A 119 2.79 3.12 30.51
N GLU A 120 1.84 4.06 30.50
CA GLU A 120 1.31 4.69 31.73
C GLU A 120 0.08 3.94 32.29
N ASP A 121 -0.85 3.56 31.42
CA ASP A 121 -2.18 3.06 31.81
C ASP A 121 -2.39 1.57 31.46
N GLY A 122 -1.43 0.93 30.78
CA GLY A 122 -1.44 -0.48 30.45
C GLY A 122 -2.31 -0.89 29.25
N PHE A 123 -2.34 -2.20 28.99
CA PHE A 123 -2.94 -2.80 27.80
C PHE A 123 -4.43 -2.50 27.62
N THR A 124 -5.23 -2.63 28.68
CA THR A 124 -6.68 -2.38 28.60
C THR A 124 -7.00 -0.96 28.16
N SER A 125 -6.25 0.02 28.68
CA SER A 125 -6.39 1.43 28.33
C SER A 125 -5.94 1.69 26.89
N LEU A 126 -4.83 1.08 26.45
CA LEU A 126 -4.38 1.13 25.06
C LEU A 126 -5.49 0.69 24.11
N ILE A 127 -6.07 -0.50 24.32
CA ILE A 127 -7.14 -1.04 23.47
C ILE A 127 -8.33 -0.07 23.39
N LYS A 128 -8.78 0.43 24.55
CA LYS A 128 -9.91 1.38 24.61
C LYS A 128 -9.62 2.67 23.84
N GLN A 129 -8.41 3.19 23.92
CA GLN A 129 -8.03 4.42 23.20
C GLN A 129 -7.87 4.18 21.70
N THR A 130 -7.32 3.04 21.28
CA THR A 130 -7.24 2.68 19.86
C THR A 130 -8.65 2.51 19.25
N GLU A 131 -9.58 1.90 19.97
CA GLU A 131 -10.98 1.78 19.53
C GLU A 131 -11.67 3.14 19.42
N LYS A 132 -11.43 4.07 20.36
CA LYS A 132 -11.92 5.46 20.26
C LYS A 132 -11.35 6.19 19.04
N PHE A 133 -10.04 6.06 18.82
CA PHE A 133 -9.39 6.65 17.65
C PHE A 133 -10.00 6.11 16.35
N ARG A 134 -10.13 4.78 16.24
CA ARG A 134 -10.79 4.11 15.11
C ARG A 134 -12.15 4.73 14.82
N ASP A 135 -12.97 4.93 15.84
CA ASP A 135 -14.33 5.42 15.68
C ASP A 135 -14.37 6.90 15.21
N GLY A 136 -13.32 7.69 15.48
CA GLY A 136 -13.15 9.07 15.05
C GLY A 136 -12.51 9.29 13.67
N LEU A 137 -11.87 8.26 13.08
CA LEU A 137 -11.14 8.33 11.80
C LEU A 137 -11.87 8.96 10.59
N PRO A 138 -13.20 8.75 10.38
CA PRO A 138 -13.86 9.24 9.16
C PRO A 138 -13.74 10.75 8.89
N LYS A 139 -13.44 11.58 9.91
CA LYS A 139 -13.32 13.04 9.76
C LYS A 139 -11.95 13.52 9.24
N TYR A 140 -10.91 12.67 9.27
CA TYR A 140 -9.53 13.07 8.97
C TYR A 140 -9.18 13.00 7.47
N PHE A 141 -9.86 12.16 6.69
CA PHE A 141 -9.50 11.92 5.29
C PHE A 141 -9.85 13.06 4.33
N GLU A 142 -10.92 13.82 4.59
CA GLU A 142 -11.41 14.83 3.63
C GLU A 142 -10.67 16.17 3.73
N ASN A 143 -9.99 16.45 4.84
CA ASN A 143 -9.38 17.76 5.10
C ASN A 143 -7.87 17.84 4.80
N ASN A 144 -7.21 16.70 4.56
CA ASN A 144 -5.75 16.63 4.49
C ASN A 144 -5.18 16.64 3.05
N LEU A 145 -6.03 16.69 2.02
CA LEU A 145 -5.59 16.75 0.63
C LEU A 145 -5.76 18.18 0.12
N SER A 146 -4.66 18.75 -0.38
CA SER A 146 -4.63 20.11 -0.95
C SER A 146 -5.20 20.19 -2.38
N ILE A 147 -5.81 19.10 -2.86
CA ILE A 147 -6.40 19.02 -4.19
C ILE A 147 -7.85 18.55 -4.12
N SER A 148 -8.70 19.16 -4.96
CA SER A 148 -10.00 18.60 -5.30
C SER A 148 -9.79 17.29 -6.06
N LEU A 149 -10.54 16.26 -5.69
CA LEU A 149 -10.46 14.92 -6.25
C LEU A 149 -11.83 14.48 -6.72
N ASP A 150 -12.57 15.34 -7.42
CA ASP A 150 -13.97 15.04 -7.76
C ASP A 150 -14.14 14.86 -9.27
N ASN A 151 -14.26 13.60 -9.68
CA ASN A 151 -14.48 13.14 -11.07
C ASN A 151 -13.48 13.71 -12.08
N GLU A 152 -12.18 13.60 -11.80
CA GLU A 152 -11.13 14.16 -12.64
C GLU A 152 -10.22 13.13 -13.30
N PHE A 153 -10.15 11.90 -12.79
CA PHE A 153 -9.12 10.94 -13.19
C PHE A 153 -9.67 9.77 -14.00
N ASP A 154 -9.06 9.50 -15.15
CA ASP A 154 -9.34 8.33 -15.96
C ASP A 154 -8.69 7.08 -15.37
N PHE A 155 -7.52 7.28 -14.75
CA PHE A 155 -6.72 6.22 -14.16
C PHE A 155 -6.18 6.63 -12.79
N ILE A 156 -6.28 5.74 -11.82
CA ILE A 156 -5.64 5.86 -10.51
C ILE A 156 -4.78 4.62 -10.27
N PHE A 157 -3.53 4.80 -9.89
CA PHE A 157 -2.68 3.74 -9.38
C PHE A 157 -2.45 3.93 -7.88
N VAL A 158 -2.85 2.94 -7.08
CA VAL A 158 -2.56 2.87 -5.65
C VAL A 158 -1.39 1.92 -5.47
N ASP A 159 -0.24 2.47 -5.11
CA ASP A 159 1.01 1.72 -5.08
C ASP A 159 1.38 1.24 -3.69
N SER A 160 1.04 -0.02 -3.38
CA SER A 160 1.43 -0.79 -2.19
C SER A 160 1.28 -0.10 -0.81
N ILE A 161 0.66 1.07 -0.74
CA ILE A 161 0.54 1.89 0.47
C ILE A 161 -0.46 1.27 1.46
N THR A 162 -1.36 0.41 0.97
CA THR A 162 -2.44 -0.17 1.78
C THR A 162 -1.93 -1.15 2.85
N THR A 163 -0.77 -1.76 2.64
CA THR A 163 -0.10 -2.63 3.62
C THR A 163 0.69 -1.84 4.67
N GLN A 164 0.94 -0.56 4.40
CA GLN A 164 1.73 0.35 5.24
C GLN A 164 0.90 1.30 6.09
N LEU A 165 -0.42 1.11 6.14
CA LEU A 165 -1.36 1.93 6.92
C LEU A 165 -1.19 1.70 8.43
N PHE A 166 -2.29 1.61 9.18
CA PHE A 166 -2.25 1.57 10.65
C PHE A 166 -1.48 0.40 11.27
N PRO A 167 -1.61 -0.86 10.80
CA PRO A 167 -1.04 -1.99 11.53
C PRO A 167 0.48 -1.94 11.71
N PRO A 168 1.33 -1.76 10.67
CA PRO A 168 2.77 -1.73 10.88
C PRO A 168 3.21 -0.59 11.80
N ALA A 169 2.64 0.61 11.62
CA ALA A 169 2.89 1.75 12.51
C ALA A 169 2.50 1.49 13.95
N PHE A 170 1.35 0.83 14.17
CA PHE A 170 0.86 0.48 15.50
C PHE A 170 1.75 -0.58 16.15
N PHE A 171 2.09 -1.65 15.44
CA PHE A 171 2.97 -2.71 15.95
C PHE A 171 4.35 -2.18 16.30
N ILE A 172 5.00 -1.49 15.36
CA ILE A 172 6.36 -0.99 15.56
C ILE A 172 6.35 0.17 16.55
N GLY A 173 5.45 1.14 16.39
CA GLY A 173 5.45 2.35 17.19
C GLY A 173 5.04 2.13 18.65
N VAL A 174 4.11 1.21 18.93
CA VAL A 174 3.64 0.95 20.31
C VAL A 174 4.42 -0.18 20.97
N PHE A 175 4.81 -1.22 20.22
CA PHE A 175 5.30 -2.46 20.79
C PHE A 175 6.76 -2.82 20.46
N SER A 176 7.56 -1.90 19.89
CA SER A 176 8.97 -2.18 19.54
C SER A 176 9.82 -2.69 20.70
N ASP A 177 9.50 -2.25 21.92
CA ASP A 177 10.31 -2.46 23.13
C ASP A 177 9.64 -3.46 24.10
N VAL A 178 8.60 -4.15 23.62
CA VAL A 178 7.78 -5.06 24.42
C VAL A 178 8.27 -6.50 24.25
N ASP A 179 8.25 -7.28 25.32
CA ASP A 179 8.74 -8.65 25.29
C ASP A 179 7.84 -9.58 24.44
N ASP A 180 8.48 -10.58 23.81
CA ASP A 180 7.79 -11.53 22.92
C ASP A 180 6.72 -12.35 23.65
N GLN A 181 6.85 -12.58 24.97
CA GLN A 181 5.87 -13.35 25.75
C GLN A 181 4.57 -12.55 25.89
N PHE A 182 4.66 -11.27 26.25
CA PHE A 182 3.51 -10.37 26.30
C PHE A 182 2.81 -10.29 24.94
N LEU A 183 3.58 -10.14 23.86
CA LEU A 183 3.03 -10.07 22.51
C LEU A 183 2.31 -11.35 22.14
N SER A 184 2.87 -12.51 22.45
CA SER A 184 2.23 -13.81 22.22
C SER A 184 0.91 -13.95 22.98
N GLU A 185 0.88 -13.54 24.26
CA GLU A 185 -0.31 -13.60 25.11
C GLU A 185 -1.45 -12.70 24.57
N HIS A 186 -1.11 -11.50 24.10
CA HIS A 186 -2.09 -10.50 23.68
C HIS A 186 -2.31 -10.42 22.17
N PHE A 187 -1.59 -11.22 21.38
CA PHE A 187 -1.50 -11.11 19.92
C PHE A 187 -2.87 -11.03 19.26
N LYS A 188 -3.80 -11.91 19.67
CA LYS A 188 -5.14 -11.97 19.08
C LYS A 188 -5.88 -10.64 19.19
N LYS A 189 -5.88 -10.02 20.38
CA LYS A 189 -6.61 -8.77 20.61
C LYS A 189 -5.91 -7.57 19.98
N ILE A 190 -4.57 -7.53 20.02
CA ILE A 190 -3.77 -6.52 19.33
C ILE A 190 -4.08 -6.56 17.82
N ASN A 191 -4.02 -7.75 17.22
CA ASN A 191 -4.28 -7.94 15.81
C ASN A 191 -5.73 -7.60 15.43
N GLU A 192 -6.71 -7.99 16.23
CA GLU A 192 -8.12 -7.64 16.01
C GLU A 192 -8.33 -6.11 15.95
N VAL A 193 -7.74 -5.38 16.89
CA VAL A 193 -7.89 -3.92 16.97
C VAL A 193 -7.12 -3.23 15.84
N ALA A 194 -5.92 -3.70 15.50
CA ALA A 194 -5.17 -3.20 14.36
C ALA A 194 -5.93 -3.40 13.04
N LEU A 195 -6.44 -4.61 12.80
CA LEU A 195 -7.23 -4.94 11.61
C LEU A 195 -8.51 -4.13 11.52
N THR A 196 -9.30 -4.04 12.59
CA THR A 196 -10.55 -3.27 12.57
C THR A 196 -10.30 -1.78 12.36
N THR A 197 -9.20 -1.25 12.89
CA THR A 197 -8.75 0.12 12.63
C THR A 197 -8.33 0.30 11.17
N ASN A 198 -7.55 -0.62 10.61
CA ASN A 198 -7.16 -0.58 9.20
C ASN A 198 -8.37 -0.59 8.26
N ASN A 199 -9.36 -1.46 8.50
CA ASN A 199 -10.60 -1.50 7.74
C ASN A 199 -11.35 -0.14 7.79
N ARG A 200 -11.25 0.59 8.91
CA ARG A 200 -11.91 1.89 9.09
C ARG A 200 -11.22 3.02 8.31
N ILE A 201 -9.96 2.84 7.96
CA ILE A 201 -9.15 3.71 7.09
C ILE A 201 -9.40 3.38 5.61
N LEU A 202 -9.36 2.09 5.25
CA LEU A 202 -9.49 1.65 3.86
C LEU A 202 -10.86 2.02 3.24
N ILE A 203 -11.94 1.98 4.01
CA ILE A 203 -13.28 2.31 3.49
C ILE A 203 -13.38 3.76 2.97
N PRO A 204 -13.09 4.81 3.77
CA PRO A 204 -13.08 6.18 3.27
C PRO A 204 -12.02 6.37 2.18
N PHE A 205 -10.85 5.74 2.28
CA PHE A 205 -9.82 5.80 1.24
C PHE A 205 -10.35 5.37 -0.14
N PHE A 206 -10.96 4.19 -0.24
CA PHE A 206 -11.52 3.71 -1.51
C PHE A 206 -12.78 4.46 -1.96
N ARG A 207 -13.51 5.11 -1.04
CA ARG A 207 -14.59 6.04 -1.40
C ARG A 207 -14.04 7.31 -2.03
N THR A 208 -12.94 7.86 -1.50
CA THR A 208 -12.24 9.00 -2.09
C THR A 208 -11.71 8.65 -3.47
N ILE A 209 -11.07 7.49 -3.64
CA ILE A 209 -10.63 6.99 -4.96
C ILE A 209 -11.80 6.92 -5.94
N LYS A 210 -12.93 6.33 -5.55
CA LYS A 210 -14.12 6.30 -6.41
C LYS A 210 -14.62 7.70 -6.76
N ARG A 211 -14.62 8.64 -5.80
CA ARG A 211 -15.05 10.02 -6.06
C ARG A 211 -14.12 10.70 -7.08
N ALA A 212 -12.83 10.42 -7.01
CA ALA A 212 -11.79 10.91 -7.92
C ALA A 212 -11.89 10.40 -9.35
N LEU A 213 -12.30 9.15 -9.53
CA LEU A 213 -12.45 8.58 -10.86
C LEU A 213 -13.57 9.27 -11.66
N VAL A 214 -13.39 9.48 -12.95
CA VAL A 214 -14.50 9.74 -13.88
C VAL A 214 -15.41 8.51 -14.00
N LYS A 215 -16.59 8.66 -14.60
CA LYS A 215 -17.41 7.49 -14.96
C LYS A 215 -16.60 6.57 -15.89
N GLU A 216 -16.61 5.26 -15.62
CA GLU A 216 -15.77 4.26 -16.30
C GLU A 216 -14.25 4.43 -16.09
N GLY A 217 -13.84 5.31 -15.19
CA GLY A 217 -12.44 5.42 -14.75
C GLY A 217 -11.97 4.15 -14.03
N VAL A 218 -10.67 3.88 -14.10
CA VAL A 218 -10.04 2.65 -13.62
C VAL A 218 -9.13 2.96 -12.44
N VAL A 219 -9.19 2.14 -11.39
CA VAL A 219 -8.17 2.11 -10.34
C VAL A 219 -7.41 0.79 -10.39
N ALA A 220 -6.10 0.86 -10.54
CA ALA A 220 -5.17 -0.24 -10.32
C ALA A 220 -4.63 -0.15 -8.88
N VAL A 221 -4.50 -1.30 -8.22
CA VAL A 221 -4.01 -1.42 -6.85
C VAL A 221 -2.96 -2.52 -6.80
N SER A 222 -1.71 -2.16 -6.48
CA SER A 222 -0.67 -3.10 -6.05
C SER A 222 -0.71 -3.20 -4.53
N SER A 223 -0.40 -4.38 -4.00
CA SER A 223 -0.40 -4.61 -2.55
C SER A 223 0.43 -5.83 -2.19
N ASP A 224 1.22 -5.72 -1.13
CA ASP A 224 2.00 -6.86 -0.62
C ASP A 224 1.07 -7.89 0.01
N LEU A 225 1.19 -9.14 -0.45
CA LEU A 225 0.33 -10.21 0.02
C LEU A 225 0.90 -10.89 1.26
N PHE A 226 2.17 -11.29 1.24
CA PHE A 226 2.88 -11.86 2.37
C PHE A 226 4.38 -11.53 2.33
N GLU A 227 4.98 -11.48 3.50
CA GLU A 227 6.41 -11.27 3.71
C GLU A 227 7.14 -12.61 3.87
N ILE A 228 8.24 -12.79 3.14
CA ILE A 228 9.24 -13.83 3.33
C ILE A 228 10.41 -13.20 4.08
N ASN A 229 10.69 -13.71 5.28
CA ASN A 229 11.75 -13.24 6.15
C ASN A 229 12.48 -14.41 6.83
N SER A 230 13.49 -14.10 7.65
CA SER A 230 14.31 -15.10 8.34
C SER A 230 13.50 -16.12 9.15
N LYS A 231 12.32 -15.76 9.68
CA LYS A 231 11.47 -16.63 10.50
C LYS A 231 10.74 -17.69 9.69
N ASN A 232 10.27 -17.36 8.48
CA ASN A 232 9.43 -18.25 7.67
C ASN A 232 10.11 -18.79 6.39
N ARG A 233 11.20 -18.19 5.94
CA ARG A 233 11.89 -18.51 4.66
C ARG A 233 12.21 -20.00 4.51
N LYS A 234 12.76 -20.64 5.55
CA LYS A 234 13.10 -22.08 5.50
C LYS A 234 11.87 -22.95 5.29
N TYR A 235 10.77 -22.64 5.98
CA TYR A 235 9.51 -23.36 5.85
C TYR A 235 8.89 -23.14 4.47
N LEU A 236 8.80 -21.89 4.01
CA LEU A 236 8.23 -21.55 2.72
C LEU A 236 9.03 -22.19 1.56
N ASN A 237 10.35 -22.07 1.59
CA ASN A 237 11.23 -22.67 0.57
C ASN A 237 11.09 -24.19 0.50
N LYS A 238 10.96 -24.85 1.67
CA LYS A 238 10.84 -26.31 1.73
C LYS A 238 9.49 -26.81 1.17
N ASN A 239 8.40 -26.13 1.50
CA ASN A 239 7.05 -26.62 1.18
C ASN A 239 6.49 -26.08 -0.15
N PHE A 240 6.86 -24.85 -0.53
CA PHE A 240 6.28 -24.15 -1.67
C PHE A 240 7.31 -23.74 -2.73
N GLY A 241 8.60 -23.80 -2.39
CA GLY A 241 9.70 -23.34 -3.23
C GLY A 241 10.08 -21.88 -2.93
N GLY A 242 11.03 -21.35 -3.71
CA GLY A 242 11.49 -19.97 -3.54
C GLY A 242 10.45 -18.93 -3.92
N LEU A 243 10.70 -17.67 -3.52
CA LEU A 243 9.85 -16.50 -3.74
C LEU A 243 9.22 -16.45 -5.15
N TYR A 244 10.04 -16.62 -6.18
CA TYR A 244 9.60 -16.57 -7.58
C TYR A 244 8.53 -17.64 -7.89
N LYS A 245 8.75 -18.88 -7.46
CA LYS A 245 7.78 -19.97 -7.68
C LYS A 245 6.47 -19.67 -6.97
N ILE A 246 6.54 -19.24 -5.71
CA ILE A 246 5.34 -18.89 -4.94
C ILE A 246 4.58 -17.76 -5.65
N SER A 247 5.28 -16.71 -6.12
CA SER A 247 4.65 -15.60 -6.83
C SER A 247 3.95 -16.02 -8.12
N LEU A 248 4.44 -17.02 -8.86
CA LEU A 248 3.80 -17.51 -10.09
C LEU A 248 2.59 -18.41 -9.82
N ASP A 249 2.64 -19.17 -8.73
CA ASP A 249 1.65 -20.21 -8.42
C ASP A 249 0.49 -19.69 -7.56
N ILE A 250 0.70 -18.64 -6.76
CA ILE A 250 -0.25 -18.20 -5.71
C ILE A 250 -1.66 -17.91 -6.22
N LEU A 251 -1.78 -17.45 -7.46
CA LEU A 251 -3.07 -17.09 -8.05
C LEU A 251 -3.74 -18.25 -8.80
N LYS A 252 -2.94 -19.23 -9.18
CA LYS A 252 -3.38 -20.42 -9.92
C LYS A 252 -3.70 -21.58 -8.97
N ASN A 253 -3.12 -21.55 -7.76
CA ASN A 253 -3.25 -22.60 -6.77
C ASN A 253 -4.03 -22.11 -5.53
N LYS A 254 -5.32 -22.48 -5.47
CA LYS A 254 -6.20 -22.11 -4.35
C LYS A 254 -5.76 -22.71 -3.00
N GLU A 255 -5.18 -23.90 -3.01
CA GLU A 255 -4.72 -24.57 -1.79
C GLU A 255 -3.51 -23.81 -1.21
N LEU A 256 -2.52 -23.50 -2.05
CA LEU A 256 -1.39 -22.64 -1.69
C LEU A 256 -1.87 -21.30 -1.13
N LEU A 257 -2.83 -20.65 -1.79
CA LEU A 257 -3.40 -19.41 -1.30
C LEU A 257 -4.04 -19.58 0.09
N MET A 258 -4.80 -20.65 0.31
CA MET A 258 -5.43 -20.93 1.60
C MET A 258 -4.41 -21.19 2.71
N GLU A 259 -3.33 -21.88 2.42
CA GLU A 259 -2.25 -22.14 3.37
C GLU A 259 -1.46 -20.88 3.72
N LEU A 260 -1.23 -20.00 2.73
CA LEU A 260 -0.48 -18.76 2.94
C LEU A 260 -1.31 -17.63 3.54
N LYS A 261 -2.63 -17.75 3.60
CA LYS A 261 -3.50 -16.74 4.25
C LYS A 261 -3.12 -16.43 5.70
N GLN A 262 -2.53 -17.38 6.42
CA GLN A 262 -2.07 -17.14 7.80
C GLN A 262 -0.87 -16.18 7.87
N TYR A 263 -0.13 -16.01 6.78
CA TYR A 263 1.01 -15.10 6.64
C TYR A 263 0.63 -13.80 5.92
N GLN A 264 -0.66 -13.62 5.62
CA GLN A 264 -1.16 -12.50 4.84
C GLN A 264 -0.99 -11.19 5.61
N LEU A 265 -0.49 -10.17 4.92
CA LEU A 265 -0.36 -8.83 5.48
C LEU A 265 -1.72 -8.15 5.61
N SER A 266 -1.88 -7.35 6.66
CA SER A 266 -3.05 -6.49 6.80
C SER A 266 -3.07 -5.44 5.69
N GLY A 267 -4.24 -5.17 5.11
CA GLY A 267 -4.37 -4.22 4.00
C GLY A 267 -3.94 -4.77 2.64
N SER A 268 -3.66 -6.07 2.56
CA SER A 268 -3.40 -6.78 1.32
C SER A 268 -4.63 -6.86 0.40
N ILE A 269 -4.39 -7.26 -0.85
CA ILE A 269 -5.39 -7.21 -1.93
C ILE A 269 -6.71 -7.94 -1.62
N PHE A 270 -6.68 -9.11 -0.96
CA PHE A 270 -7.92 -9.83 -0.65
C PHE A 270 -8.76 -9.16 0.43
N GLU A 271 -8.11 -8.43 1.35
CA GLU A 271 -8.84 -7.61 2.33
C GLU A 271 -9.52 -6.43 1.63
N ILE A 272 -8.82 -5.78 0.70
CA ILE A 272 -9.34 -4.70 -0.13
C ILE A 272 -10.56 -5.16 -0.94
N GLU A 273 -10.45 -6.29 -1.66
CA GLU A 273 -11.56 -6.84 -2.44
C GLU A 273 -12.78 -7.14 -1.59
N ARG A 274 -12.57 -7.80 -0.44
CA ARG A 274 -13.62 -8.10 0.52
C ARG A 274 -14.29 -6.82 1.01
N LEU A 275 -13.52 -5.77 1.29
CA LEU A 275 -14.02 -4.48 1.75
C LEU A 275 -14.84 -3.75 0.69
N ILE A 276 -14.30 -3.63 -0.53
CA ILE A 276 -14.97 -2.99 -1.67
C ILE A 276 -16.33 -3.63 -1.92
N SER A 277 -16.36 -4.98 -1.97
CA SER A 277 -17.58 -5.76 -2.17
C SER A 277 -18.56 -5.61 -0.99
N LYS A 278 -18.12 -5.90 0.25
CA LYS A 278 -19.00 -5.89 1.43
C LYS A 278 -19.57 -4.52 1.76
N LYS A 279 -18.86 -3.44 1.42
CA LYS A 279 -19.28 -2.06 1.72
C LYS A 279 -19.95 -1.37 0.54
N ASN A 280 -20.18 -2.09 -0.57
CA ASN A 280 -20.79 -1.58 -1.79
C ASN A 280 -20.17 -0.24 -2.21
N ILE A 281 -18.83 -0.19 -2.28
CA ILE A 281 -18.14 1.06 -2.62
C ILE A 281 -18.55 1.50 -4.03
N GLY A 282 -18.91 0.57 -4.92
CA GLY A 282 -19.30 0.86 -6.31
C GLY A 282 -18.11 0.85 -7.27
N LEU A 283 -17.07 0.09 -6.92
CA LEU A 283 -15.96 -0.26 -7.79
C LEU A 283 -16.15 -1.74 -8.16
N GLN A 284 -16.19 -2.04 -9.46
CA GLN A 284 -16.30 -3.41 -9.94
C GLN A 284 -14.93 -3.94 -10.34
N LYS A 285 -14.57 -5.12 -9.85
CA LYS A 285 -13.32 -5.79 -10.21
C LYS A 285 -13.24 -6.06 -11.72
N THR A 286 -12.07 -5.81 -12.31
CA THR A 286 -11.74 -6.19 -13.70
C THR A 286 -11.12 -7.60 -13.74
N TYR A 287 -10.75 -8.09 -14.92
CA TYR A 287 -10.10 -9.40 -15.07
C TYR A 287 -8.58 -9.35 -14.90
N HIS A 288 -7.97 -8.17 -14.68
CA HIS A 288 -6.52 -8.06 -14.55
C HIS A 288 -6.08 -8.36 -13.14
N PHE A 289 -5.33 -9.44 -13.04
CA PHE A 289 -4.74 -9.89 -11.81
C PHE A 289 -3.34 -10.41 -12.12
N ALA A 290 -2.34 -9.89 -11.43
CA ALA A 290 -0.96 -10.32 -11.58
C ALA A 290 -0.29 -10.43 -10.21
N SER A 291 0.75 -11.25 -10.13
CA SER A 291 1.59 -11.39 -8.95
C SER A 291 3.05 -11.44 -9.38
N TRP A 292 3.92 -10.86 -8.56
CA TRP A 292 5.35 -10.80 -8.83
C TRP A 292 6.13 -10.80 -7.52
N PRO A 293 7.40 -11.22 -7.54
CA PRO A 293 8.27 -11.10 -6.40
C PRO A 293 8.69 -9.63 -6.23
N TRP A 294 8.82 -9.19 -4.99
CA TRP A 294 9.51 -7.97 -4.62
C TRP A 294 10.66 -8.30 -3.69
N ASP A 295 11.87 -8.28 -4.24
CA ASP A 295 13.11 -8.50 -3.50
C ASP A 295 13.55 -7.19 -2.84
N PHE A 296 12.93 -6.85 -1.72
CA PHE A 296 13.18 -5.58 -1.04
C PHE A 296 14.64 -5.51 -0.55
N ASN A 297 15.05 -6.49 0.26
CA ASN A 297 16.44 -6.73 0.65
C ASN A 297 16.67 -8.21 1.04
N GLU A 298 17.89 -8.55 1.45
CA GLU A 298 18.26 -9.94 1.81
C GLU A 298 17.40 -10.51 2.96
N GLU A 299 16.94 -9.66 3.87
CA GLU A 299 16.16 -10.06 5.04
C GLU A 299 14.66 -10.08 4.77
N LYS A 300 14.16 -9.23 3.86
CA LYS A 300 12.75 -8.99 3.61
C LYS A 300 12.45 -9.09 2.12
N GLN A 301 11.56 -9.99 1.78
CA GLN A 301 11.05 -10.15 0.43
C GLN A 301 9.53 -10.26 0.48
N TYR A 302 8.84 -9.83 -0.56
CA TYR A 302 7.38 -9.83 -0.61
C TYR A 302 6.88 -10.53 -1.86
N VAL A 303 5.73 -11.18 -1.77
CA VAL A 303 4.93 -11.45 -2.96
C VAL A 303 3.91 -10.35 -3.08
N THR A 304 4.04 -9.55 -4.13
CA THR A 304 3.16 -8.43 -4.42
C THR A 304 2.12 -8.85 -5.44
N VAL A 305 0.93 -8.30 -5.30
CA VAL A 305 -0.20 -8.62 -6.15
C VAL A 305 -0.84 -7.34 -6.66
N GLY A 306 -1.09 -7.30 -7.97
CA GLY A 306 -1.85 -6.26 -8.64
C GLY A 306 -3.26 -6.71 -8.99
N THR A 307 -4.26 -5.88 -8.73
CA THR A 307 -5.61 -6.00 -9.31
C THR A 307 -6.18 -4.65 -9.70
N SER A 308 -7.22 -4.62 -10.54
CA SER A 308 -7.88 -3.36 -10.88
C SER A 308 -9.39 -3.42 -10.79
N PHE A 309 -9.98 -2.23 -10.69
CA PHE A 309 -11.41 -2.01 -10.57
C PHE A 309 -11.84 -0.86 -11.49
N ILE A 310 -13.08 -0.92 -11.97
CA ILE A 310 -13.70 0.14 -12.76
C ILE A 310 -14.84 0.80 -11.97
N LYS A 311 -14.95 2.13 -12.07
CA LYS A 311 -16.10 2.89 -11.56
C LYS A 311 -17.28 2.74 -12.52
N LYS A 312 -18.34 2.09 -12.05
CA LYS A 312 -19.63 2.05 -12.72
C LYS A 312 -20.49 3.26 -12.37
#